data_AF-A0A6P4YDN6-F1
#
_entry.id   AF-A0A6P4YDN6-F1
#
_cell.length_a   1.000
_cell.length_b   1.000
_cell.length_c   1.000
_cell.angle_alpha   90.00
_cell.angle_beta   90.00
_cell.angle_gamma   90.00
#
_symmetry.space_group_name_H-M   'P 1'
#
loop_
_entity.id
_entity.type
_entity.pdbx_description
1 polymer ?
#
loop_
_entity_poly.entity_id
_entity_poly.type
_entity_poly.pdbx_seq_one_letter_code
_entity_poly.pdbx_strand_id
1 'polypeptide(L)'
;MTDGAVTVRTRKFLTNRLMQRKQMVVDVLHPGRATIPKTEIREKLAKMYKTTPDVVFVFGFRTQFGGGKTTGFGLIYDTLDFAKKMEPNYRLARHGLYEKKKPSRKQRKERKNRQKKVRGVKKTKVSAGKKVCHD
;
A
#
# COMPACT_ATOMS: atom_id res chain seq x y z
N MET A 1 19.97 15.54 23.69
CA MET A 1 19.39 15.10 22.40
C MET A 1 17.94 15.48 22.42
N THR A 2 17.58 16.68 21.98
CA THR A 2 16.17 17.10 21.93
C THR A 2 15.49 16.24 20.87
N ASP A 3 14.42 15.53 21.23
CA ASP A 3 13.55 14.87 20.26
C ASP A 3 13.01 15.95 19.32
N GLY A 4 13.64 16.08 18.16
CA GLY A 4 13.31 17.11 17.18
C GLY A 4 11.83 17.03 16.81
N ALA A 5 11.09 18.11 17.09
CA ALA A 5 9.65 18.15 16.88
C ALA A 5 9.32 17.87 15.40
N VAL A 6 8.71 16.71 15.16
CA VAL A 6 8.30 16.31 13.80
C VAL A 6 7.05 17.09 13.40
N THR A 7 7.18 17.92 12.37
CA THR A 7 6.10 18.76 11.86
C THR A 7 5.63 18.23 10.52
N VAL A 8 4.32 18.02 10.38
CA VAL A 8 3.69 17.61 9.11
C VAL A 8 3.01 18.83 8.50
N ARG A 9 3.25 19.08 7.23
CA ARG A 9 2.58 20.12 6.43
C ARG A 9 1.98 19.49 5.18
N THR A 10 0.84 20.00 4.73
CA THR A 10 0.15 19.50 3.54
C THR A 10 0.13 20.58 2.46
N ARG A 11 0.35 20.20 1.20
CA ARG A 11 0.27 21.08 0.03
C ARG A 11 -0.58 20.43 -1.06
N LYS A 12 -1.04 21.22 -2.03
CA LYS A 12 -1.87 20.75 -3.16
C LYS A 12 -3.04 19.87 -2.69
N PHE A 13 -3.77 20.36 -1.70
CA PHE A 13 -4.91 19.65 -1.13
C PHE A 13 -6.09 19.72 -2.11
N LEU A 14 -6.72 18.58 -2.39
CA LEU A 14 -7.87 18.46 -3.27
C LEU A 14 -8.88 17.48 -2.67
N THR A 15 -10.13 17.91 -2.51
CA THR A 15 -11.23 17.02 -2.15
C THR A 15 -11.80 16.40 -3.43
N ASN A 16 -11.49 15.12 -3.69
CA ASN A 16 -12.00 14.40 -4.85
C ASN A 16 -13.23 13.56 -4.48
N ARG A 17 -14.41 14.07 -4.84
CA ARG A 17 -15.70 13.41 -4.55
C ARG A 17 -15.98 12.17 -5.39
N LEU A 18 -15.42 12.08 -6.61
CA LEU A 18 -15.59 10.91 -7.49
C LEU A 18 -15.03 9.63 -6.87
N MET A 19 -13.99 9.77 -6.05
CA MET A 19 -13.33 8.66 -5.35
C MET A 19 -13.52 8.71 -3.82
N GLN A 20 -14.41 9.57 -3.32
CA GLN A 20 -14.70 9.77 -1.90
C GLN A 20 -13.45 9.88 -1.02
N ARG A 21 -12.49 10.70 -1.48
CA ARG A 21 -11.22 10.89 -0.79
C ARG A 21 -10.67 12.30 -0.94
N LYS A 22 -9.93 12.72 0.07
CA LYS A 22 -9.06 13.90 0.05
C LYS A 22 -7.67 13.45 -0.41
N GLN A 23 -7.09 14.19 -1.34
CA GLN A 23 -5.77 13.93 -1.91
C GLN A 23 -4.86 15.11 -1.58
N MET A 24 -3.63 14.82 -1.18
CA MET A 24 -2.67 15.86 -0.81
C MET A 24 -1.23 15.39 -0.97
N VAL A 25 -0.33 16.35 -1.13
CA VAL A 25 1.11 16.15 -0.95
C VAL A 25 1.44 16.41 0.52
N VAL A 26 2.19 15.51 1.14
CA VAL A 26 2.58 15.56 2.55
C VAL A 26 4.07 15.87 2.62
N ASP A 27 4.41 17.00 3.21
CA ASP A 27 5.77 17.37 3.56
C ASP A 27 5.97 17.11 5.06
N VAL A 28 7.07 16.44 5.39
CA VAL A 28 7.42 16.10 6.77
C VAL A 28 8.76 16.74 7.08
N LEU A 29 8.79 17.59 8.11
CA LEU A 29 10.00 18.23 8.63
C LEU A 29 10.44 17.48 9.89
N HIS A 30 11.69 17.03 9.89
CA HIS A 30 12.27 16.20 10.94
C HIS A 30 13.76 16.48 11.12
N PRO A 31 14.12 17.69 11.61
CA PRO A 31 15.51 18.06 11.81
C PRO A 31 16.17 17.13 12.83
N GLY A 32 17.38 16.66 12.53
CA GLY A 32 18.16 15.80 13.43
C GLY A 32 17.61 14.37 13.62
N ARG A 33 16.49 14.00 12.98
CA ARG A 33 15.91 12.65 13.04
C ARG A 33 15.97 11.98 11.67
N ALA A 34 16.18 10.66 11.69
CA ALA A 34 16.05 9.81 10.51
C ALA A 34 14.63 9.84 9.92
N THR A 35 14.44 9.17 8.78
CA THR A 35 13.15 9.10 8.11
C THR A 35 12.08 8.51 9.03
N ILE A 36 11.00 9.27 9.22
CA ILE A 36 9.91 8.90 10.14
C ILE A 36 9.11 7.72 9.59
N PRO A 37 8.71 6.76 10.44
CA PRO A 37 7.85 5.67 10.01
C PRO A 37 6.47 6.17 9.56
N LYS A 38 5.89 5.47 8.59
CA LYS A 38 4.59 5.84 8.00
C LYS A 38 3.43 5.76 8.99
N THR A 39 3.56 4.97 10.06
CA THR A 39 2.58 4.86 11.15
C THR A 39 2.44 6.19 11.89
N GLU A 40 3.55 6.79 12.31
CA GLU A 40 3.56 8.10 12.97
C GLU A 40 2.97 9.21 12.07
N ILE A 41 3.32 9.21 10.77
CA ILE A 41 2.78 10.20 9.82
C ILE A 41 1.27 10.05 9.66
N ARG A 42 0.79 8.80 9.62
CA ARG A 42 -0.63 8.47 9.51
C ARG A 42 -1.40 8.98 10.72
N GLU A 43 -0.88 8.75 11.92
CA GLU A 43 -1.48 9.24 13.18
C GLU A 43 -1.51 10.77 13.24
N LYS A 44 -0.46 11.45 12.79
CA LYS A 44 -0.43 12.92 12.75
C LYS A 44 -1.44 13.50 11.76
N LEU A 45 -1.57 12.90 10.58
CA LEU A 45 -2.59 13.30 9.60
C LEU A 45 -4.01 13.01 10.12
N ALA A 46 -4.21 11.87 10.77
CA ALA A 46 -5.48 11.51 11.40
C ALA A 46 -5.89 12.53 12.47
N LYS A 47 -4.95 12.91 13.37
CA LYS A 47 -5.16 13.96 14.37
C LYS A 47 -5.45 15.33 13.72
N MET A 48 -4.68 15.71 12.70
CA MET A 48 -4.82 17.00 12.01
C MET A 48 -6.17 17.17 11.33
N TYR A 49 -6.67 16.11 10.68
CA TYR A 49 -7.93 16.14 9.94
C TYR A 49 -9.11 15.55 10.70
N LYS A 50 -8.94 15.22 12.00
CA LYS A 50 -9.95 14.65 12.88
C LYS A 50 -10.58 13.37 12.30
N THR A 51 -9.76 12.47 11.76
CA THR A 51 -10.17 11.17 11.24
C THR A 51 -9.48 10.04 11.99
N THR A 52 -9.91 8.80 11.76
CA THR A 52 -9.20 7.61 12.24
C THR A 52 -8.00 7.32 11.35
N PRO A 53 -6.92 6.71 11.88
CA PRO A 53 -5.75 6.36 11.08
C PRO A 53 -6.07 5.30 10.02
N ASP A 54 -7.10 4.47 10.21
CA ASP A 54 -7.43 3.36 9.30
C ASP A 54 -7.86 3.81 7.90
N VAL A 55 -8.42 5.03 7.79
CA VAL A 55 -8.84 5.60 6.50
C VAL A 55 -7.74 6.45 5.83
N VAL A 56 -6.57 6.55 6.46
CA VAL A 56 -5.43 7.35 5.99
C VAL A 56 -4.36 6.47 5.35
N PHE A 57 -4.15 6.65 4.05
CA PHE A 57 -3.15 5.95 3.27
C PHE A 57 -2.03 6.90 2.85
N VAL A 58 -0.81 6.58 3.24
CA VAL A 58 0.38 7.39 2.92
C VAL A 58 1.38 6.57 2.12
N PHE A 59 1.92 7.15 1.05
CA PHE A 59 2.83 6.44 0.15
C PHE A 59 3.81 7.37 -0.56
N GLY A 60 4.83 6.77 -1.20
CA GLY A 60 5.75 7.51 -2.06
C GLY A 60 6.68 8.49 -1.33
N PHE A 61 6.96 8.28 -0.05
CA PHE A 61 7.89 9.13 0.69
C PHE A 61 9.32 9.04 0.14
N ARG A 62 9.91 10.20 -0.12
CA ARG A 62 11.32 10.39 -0.50
C ARG A 62 11.93 11.51 0.32
N THR A 63 13.03 11.21 0.99
CA THR A 63 13.82 12.17 1.76
C THR A 63 14.66 13.02 0.82
N GLN A 64 14.75 14.32 1.09
CA GLN A 64 15.60 15.24 0.32
C GLN A 64 17.08 14.98 0.64
N PHE A 65 17.95 15.26 -0.32
CA PHE A 65 19.40 15.24 -0.08
C PHE A 65 19.78 16.21 1.04
N GLY A 66 20.65 15.80 1.96
CA GLY A 66 20.95 16.54 3.18
C GLY A 66 19.97 16.30 4.34
N GLY A 67 18.87 15.55 4.14
CA GLY A 67 17.96 15.14 5.20
C GLY A 67 17.01 16.24 5.69
N GLY A 68 16.43 16.07 6.88
CA GLY A 68 15.57 17.05 7.56
C GLY A 68 14.18 17.29 6.94
N LYS A 69 13.99 16.92 5.67
CA LYS A 69 12.71 17.03 4.96
C LYS A 69 12.44 15.79 4.11
N THR A 70 11.22 15.26 4.22
CA THR A 70 10.71 14.16 3.40
C THR A 70 9.40 14.57 2.75
N THR A 71 9.23 14.27 1.47
CA THR A 71 7.98 14.54 0.73
C THR A 71 7.32 13.23 0.34
N GLY A 72 5.99 13.18 0.36
CA GLY A 72 5.21 12.01 -0.02
C GLY A 72 3.78 12.38 -0.35
N PHE A 73 2.93 11.36 -0.50
CA PHE A 73 1.52 11.52 -0.84
C PHE A 73 0.65 10.98 0.29
N GLY A 74 -0.48 11.66 0.52
CA GLY A 74 -1.51 11.27 1.47
C GLY A 74 -2.88 11.19 0.81
N LEU A 75 -3.62 10.13 1.13
CA LEU A 75 -5.02 9.93 0.77
C LEU A 75 -5.81 9.70 2.05
N ILE A 76 -6.88 10.45 2.23
CA ILE A 76 -7.81 10.28 3.35
C ILE A 76 -9.18 9.96 2.77
N TYR A 77 -9.66 8.75 3.01
CA TYR A 77 -11.00 8.34 2.57
C TYR A 77 -12.06 8.78 3.58
N ASP A 78 -13.29 8.96 3.09
CA ASP A 78 -14.43 9.24 3.96
C ASP A 78 -14.84 7.98 4.76
N THR A 79 -14.77 6.79 4.13
CA THR A 79 -15.05 5.50 4.79
C THR A 79 -14.05 4.41 4.41
N LEU A 80 -13.94 3.38 5.25
CA LEU A 80 -13.06 2.24 5.03
C LEU A 80 -13.53 1.33 3.88
N ASP A 81 -14.84 1.29 3.59
CA ASP A 81 -15.39 0.54 2.46
C ASP A 81 -14.92 1.12 1.12
N PHE A 82 -14.97 2.46 0.97
CA PHE A 82 -14.45 3.12 -0.23
C PHE A 82 -12.94 2.94 -0.37
N ALA A 83 -12.20 2.94 0.74
CA ALA A 83 -10.77 2.62 0.72
C ALA A 83 -10.51 1.21 0.17
N LYS A 84 -11.25 0.19 0.61
CA LYS A 84 -11.11 -1.20 0.11
C LYS A 84 -11.44 -1.34 -1.38
N LYS A 85 -12.41 -0.57 -1.88
CA LYS A 85 -12.82 -0.59 -3.30
C LYS A 85 -11.85 0.15 -4.21
N MET A 86 -11.35 1.30 -3.77
CA MET A 86 -10.58 2.24 -4.61
C MET A 86 -9.06 2.11 -4.47
N GLU A 87 -8.54 1.65 -3.33
CA GLU A 87 -7.09 1.51 -3.16
C GLU A 87 -6.53 0.31 -3.94
N PRO A 88 -5.35 0.46 -4.55
CA PRO A 88 -4.62 -0.67 -5.07
C PRO A 88 -4.33 -1.74 -4.01
N ASN A 89 -4.56 -3.01 -4.36
CA ASN A 89 -4.39 -4.18 -3.48
C ASN A 89 -3.04 -4.24 -2.75
N TYR A 90 -1.95 -3.75 -3.35
CA TYR A 90 -0.63 -3.78 -2.70
C TYR A 90 -0.52 -2.81 -1.51
N ARG A 91 -1.33 -1.75 -1.48
CA ARG A 91 -1.39 -0.82 -0.35
C ARG A 91 -2.28 -1.39 0.75
N LEU A 92 -3.42 -1.99 0.39
CA LEU A 92 -4.27 -2.72 1.34
C LEU A 92 -3.49 -3.84 2.04
N ALA A 93 -2.65 -4.57 1.31
CA ALA A 93 -1.79 -5.61 1.88
C ALA A 93 -0.78 -5.07 2.90
N ARG A 94 -0.21 -3.88 2.68
CA ARG A 94 0.70 -3.23 3.65
C ARG A 94 0.01 -2.80 4.95
N HIS A 95 -1.32 -2.68 4.92
CA HIS A 95 -2.14 -2.37 6.08
C HIS A 95 -2.81 -3.63 6.67
N GLY A 96 -2.50 -4.83 6.16
CA GLY A 96 -3.13 -6.08 6.63
C GLY A 96 -4.60 -6.26 6.21
N LEU A 97 -5.14 -5.38 5.37
CA LEU A 97 -6.56 -5.40 4.95
C LEU A 97 -6.82 -6.34 3.77
N TYR A 98 -5.76 -6.90 3.16
CA TYR A 98 -5.87 -7.79 2.00
C TYR A 98 -4.69 -8.77 1.96
N GLU A 99 -4.99 -10.06 1.80
CA GLU A 99 -3.97 -11.09 1.61
C GLU A 99 -3.98 -11.61 0.17
N LYS A 100 -2.83 -11.59 -0.51
CA LYS A 100 -2.70 -12.11 -1.87
C LYS A 100 -2.27 -13.57 -1.87
N LYS A 101 -3.23 -14.49 -1.76
CA LYS A 101 -2.99 -15.92 -1.98
C LYS A 101 -2.89 -16.21 -3.49
N LYS A 102 -1.70 -16.02 -4.09
CA LYS A 102 -1.47 -16.45 -5.50
C LYS A 102 -0.22 -17.31 -5.62
N PRO A 103 -0.31 -18.47 -6.31
CA PRO A 103 0.87 -19.24 -6.69
C PRO A 103 1.75 -18.43 -7.64
N SER A 104 3.02 -18.83 -7.79
CA SER A 104 3.98 -18.07 -8.59
C SER A 104 3.51 -17.94 -10.05
N ARG A 105 3.89 -16.84 -10.71
CA ARG A 105 3.53 -16.59 -12.11
C ARG A 105 3.99 -17.75 -13.01
N LYS A 106 5.15 -18.35 -12.71
CA LYS A 106 5.71 -19.51 -13.41
C LYS A 106 4.78 -20.72 -13.28
N GLN A 107 4.42 -21.11 -12.06
CA GLN A 107 3.51 -22.24 -11.80
C GLN A 107 2.16 -22.06 -12.52
N ARG A 108 1.60 -20.85 -12.50
CA ARG A 108 0.33 -20.57 -13.19
C ARG A 108 0.44 -20.71 -14.71
N LYS A 109 1.55 -20.24 -15.30
CA LYS A 109 1.81 -20.35 -16.74
C LYS A 109 2.02 -21.81 -17.16
N GLU A 110 2.81 -22.57 -16.39
CA GLU A 110 3.01 -23.99 -16.66
C GLU A 110 1.73 -24.80 -16.53
N ARG A 111 0.89 -24.53 -15.52
CA ARG A 111 -0.43 -25.16 -15.38
C ARG A 111 -1.32 -24.84 -16.58
N LYS A 112 -1.35 -23.57 -17.03
CA LYS A 112 -2.09 -23.15 -18.23
C LYS A 112 -1.62 -23.91 -19.47
N ASN A 113 -0.32 -24.05 -19.69
CA ASN A 113 0.23 -24.75 -20.85
C ASN A 113 -0.07 -26.26 -20.80
N ARG A 114 -0.06 -26.89 -19.62
CA ARG A 114 -0.48 -28.28 -19.44
C ARG A 114 -1.98 -28.48 -19.70
N GLN A 115 -2.83 -27.58 -19.21
CA GLN A 115 -4.28 -27.62 -19.44
C GLN A 115 -4.67 -27.48 -20.90
N LYS A 116 -3.86 -26.79 -21.72
CA LYS A 116 -4.10 -26.70 -23.16
C LYS A 116 -3.94 -28.03 -23.89
N LYS A 117 -3.17 -28.99 -23.36
CA LYS A 117 -2.90 -30.30 -23.99
C LYS A 117 -4.03 -31.33 -23.80
N VAL A 118 -5.02 -31.05 -22.93
CA VAL A 118 -6.11 -32.00 -22.61
C VAL A 118 -7.47 -31.39 -22.92
N ARG A 119 -8.47 -32.23 -23.20
CA ARG A 119 -9.83 -31.82 -23.61
C ARG A 119 -10.89 -32.21 -22.58
N GLY A 120 -12.00 -31.47 -22.56
CA GLY A 120 -13.16 -31.75 -21.70
C GLY A 120 -12.84 -31.73 -20.21
N VAL A 121 -13.53 -32.57 -19.44
CA VAL A 121 -13.41 -32.67 -17.98
C VAL A 121 -11.98 -33.01 -17.53
N LYS A 122 -11.12 -33.56 -18.40
CA LYS A 122 -9.71 -33.85 -18.06
C LYS A 122 -8.89 -32.60 -17.72
N LYS A 123 -9.34 -31.38 -18.10
CA LYS A 123 -8.67 -30.11 -17.74
C LYS A 123 -8.67 -29.79 -16.24
N THR A 124 -9.71 -30.19 -15.51
CA THR A 124 -9.83 -29.91 -14.07
C THR A 124 -8.85 -30.77 -13.26
N LYS A 125 -8.53 -31.98 -13.75
CA LYS A 125 -7.56 -32.91 -13.13
C LYS A 125 -6.09 -32.50 -13.32
N VAL A 126 -5.79 -31.48 -14.13
CA VAL A 126 -4.40 -31.00 -14.33
C VAL A 126 -3.95 -30.16 -13.14
N SER A 127 -3.19 -30.80 -12.24
CA SER A 127 -2.54 -30.18 -11.09
C SER A 127 -1.21 -29.51 -11.47
N ALA A 128 -0.68 -28.68 -10.55
CA ALA A 128 0.70 -28.26 -10.62
C ALA A 128 1.57 -29.50 -10.37
N GLY A 129 2.39 -29.92 -11.33
CA GLY A 129 3.18 -31.14 -11.20
C GLY A 129 4.01 -31.14 -9.92
N LYS A 130 4.03 -32.29 -9.23
CA LYS A 130 4.89 -32.52 -8.06
C LYS A 130 6.32 -32.10 -8.42
N LYS A 131 6.93 -31.24 -7.60
CA LYS A 131 8.39 -31.19 -7.54
C LYS A 131 8.83 -32.53 -6.96
N VAL A 132 9.56 -33.33 -7.74
CA VAL A 132 10.36 -34.41 -7.19
C VAL A 132 11.60 -33.71 -6.64
N CYS A 133 11.71 -33.63 -5.32
CA CYS A 133 12.97 -33.30 -4.69
C CYS A 133 13.81 -34.58 -4.80
N HIS A 134 14.97 -34.52 -5.46
CA HIS A 134 16.00 -35.52 -5.22
C HIS A 134 16.78 -35.03 -4.01
N ASP A 135 16.88 -35.92 -3.01
CA ASP A 135 17.70 -35.76 -1.81
C ASP A 135 19.17 -35.44 -2.15
#